data_AF-A0A8R1ESQ6-F1
#
_entry.id   AF-A0A8R1ESQ6-F1
#
_cell.length_a   1.000
_cell.length_b   1.000
_cell.length_c   1.000
_cell.angle_alpha   90.00
_cell.angle_beta   90.00
_cell.angle_gamma   90.00
#
_symmetry.space_group_name_H-M   'P 1'
#
loop_
_entity.id
_entity.type
_entity.pdbx_description
1 polymer ?
#
loop_
_entity_poly.entity_id
_entity_poly.type
_entity_poly.pdbx_seq_one_letter_code
_entity_poly.pdbx_strand_id
1 'polypeptide(L)'
;MPGQLNVLLAEAGVPYDIVEEMEEINDDFKDTDVALVIGSNDTINSAAEDDPNSSIAGMPVLRVWNSKQVIIVKRTLGTGYAAVDNPVFFNENTQMLLGDAKKMSEKLLEEVKAKPL
;
A
#
# COMPACT_ATOMS: atom_id res chain seq x y z
N MET A 1 -13.54 10.69 -0.01
CA MET A 1 -14.97 10.33 -0.07
C MET A 1 -15.06 8.83 0.20
N PRO A 2 -15.92 8.37 1.13
CA PRO A 2 -16.08 6.93 1.39
C PRO A 2 -16.41 6.16 0.11
N GLY A 3 -15.77 5.01 -0.12
CA GLY A 3 -16.00 4.15 -1.29
C GLY A 3 -15.45 4.67 -2.63
N GLN A 4 -14.74 5.80 -2.66
CA GLN A 4 -14.24 6.39 -3.91
C GLN A 4 -13.27 5.46 -4.65
N LEU A 5 -12.44 4.70 -3.93
CA LEU A 5 -11.48 3.79 -4.55
C LEU A 5 -12.19 2.59 -5.19
N ASN A 6 -13.24 2.05 -4.56
CA ASN A 6 -14.05 0.97 -5.13
C ASN A 6 -14.66 1.39 -6.47
N VAL A 7 -15.18 2.63 -6.56
CA VAL A 7 -15.72 3.18 -7.83
C VAL A 7 -14.63 3.29 -8.90
N LEU A 8 -13.45 3.81 -8.57
CA LEU A 8 -12.34 3.94 -9.52
C LEU A 8 -11.84 2.58 -10.03
N LEU A 9 -11.79 1.57 -9.16
CA LEU A 9 -11.42 0.20 -9.55
C LEU A 9 -12.47 -0.41 -10.47
N ALA A 10 -13.75 -0.19 -10.19
CA ALA A 10 -14.84 -0.64 -11.05
C ALA A 10 -14.81 0.04 -12.43
N GLU A 11 -14.57 1.35 -12.49
CA GLU A 11 -14.40 2.10 -13.74
C GLU A 11 -13.20 1.60 -14.57
N ALA A 12 -12.14 1.15 -13.88
CA ALA A 12 -10.97 0.52 -14.51
C ALA A 12 -11.22 -0.94 -14.94
N GLY A 13 -12.39 -1.51 -14.64
CA GLY A 13 -12.76 -2.88 -15.01
C GLY A 13 -12.19 -3.96 -14.09
N VAL A 14 -11.78 -3.61 -12.88
CA VAL A 14 -11.32 -4.58 -11.88
C VAL A 14 -12.53 -5.41 -11.39
N PRO A 15 -12.46 -6.75 -11.45
CA PRO A 15 -13.52 -7.61 -10.92
C PRO A 15 -13.73 -7.38 -9.42
N TYR A 16 -14.99 -7.30 -8.97
CA TYR A 16 -15.31 -7.05 -7.56
C TYR A 16 -14.99 -8.22 -6.64
N ASP A 17 -14.94 -9.44 -7.17
CA ASP A 17 -14.65 -10.68 -6.44
C ASP A 17 -13.20 -10.83 -5.99
N ILE A 18 -12.32 -9.93 -6.44
CA ILE A 18 -10.91 -9.86 -6.01
C ILE A 18 -10.62 -8.59 -5.20
N VAL A 19 -11.65 -7.81 -4.84
CA VAL A 19 -11.53 -6.58 -4.05
C VAL A 19 -12.14 -6.86 -2.69
N GLU A 20 -11.27 -7.05 -1.69
CA GLU A 20 -11.64 -7.33 -0.31
C GLU A 20 -11.56 -6.05 0.54
N GLU A 21 -12.41 -5.95 1.56
CA GLU A 21 -12.34 -4.87 2.53
C GLU A 21 -11.24 -5.14 3.58
N MET A 22 -10.82 -4.09 4.29
CA MET A 22 -9.67 -4.16 5.22
C MET A 22 -9.83 -5.20 6.35
N GLU A 23 -11.05 -5.39 6.87
CA GLU A 23 -11.34 -6.38 7.92
C GLU A 23 -11.25 -7.82 7.42
N GLU A 24 -11.44 -8.03 6.12
CA GLU A 24 -11.43 -9.35 5.48
C GLU A 24 -9.99 -9.77 5.12
N ILE A 25 -9.15 -8.83 4.70
CA ILE A 25 -7.81 -9.13 4.13
C ILE A 25 -6.64 -9.01 5.10
N ASN A 26 -6.80 -8.33 6.24
CA ASN A 26 -5.66 -7.98 7.10
C ASN A 26 -4.93 -9.20 7.68
N ASP A 27 -5.65 -10.30 7.95
CA ASP A 27 -5.07 -11.52 8.52
C ASP A 27 -4.28 -12.34 7.48
N ASP A 28 -4.48 -12.08 6.19
CA ASP A 28 -3.85 -12.79 5.07
C ASP A 28 -2.46 -12.23 4.71
N PHE A 29 -2.13 -11.02 5.17
CA PHE A 29 -0.81 -10.42 4.90
C PHE A 29 0.34 -11.29 5.41
N LYS A 30 0.17 -12.02 6.52
CA LYS A 30 1.20 -12.92 7.07
C LYS A 30 1.61 -14.04 6.11
N ASP A 31 0.70 -14.44 5.22
CA ASP A 31 0.88 -15.50 4.25
C ASP A 31 1.15 -14.94 2.83
N THR A 32 1.20 -13.61 2.70
CA THR A 32 1.41 -12.89 1.43
C THR A 32 2.90 -12.72 1.12
N ASP A 33 3.32 -13.13 -0.08
CA ASP A 33 4.72 -12.99 -0.52
C ASP A 33 5.11 -11.52 -0.76
N VAL A 34 4.25 -10.74 -1.43
CA VAL A 34 4.54 -9.35 -1.78
C VAL A 34 3.30 -8.48 -1.62
N ALA A 35 3.40 -7.41 -0.84
CA ALA A 35 2.43 -6.31 -0.81
C ALA A 35 2.93 -5.14 -1.68
N LEU A 36 2.22 -4.85 -2.77
CA LEU A 36 2.49 -3.69 -3.62
C LEU A 36 1.59 -2.52 -3.23
N VAL A 37 2.18 -1.50 -2.59
CA VAL A 37 1.47 -0.30 -2.12
C VAL A 37 1.65 0.82 -3.13
N ILE A 38 0.56 1.26 -3.77
CA ILE A 38 0.59 2.31 -4.79
C ILE A 38 -0.03 3.59 -4.24
N GLY A 39 0.79 4.61 -3.99
CA GLY A 39 0.32 5.95 -3.63
C GLY A 39 -0.34 6.10 -2.26
N SER A 40 -0.42 5.04 -1.46
CA SER A 40 -0.88 5.13 -0.07
C SER A 40 0.26 5.51 0.89
N ASN A 41 -0.10 6.14 2.00
CA ASN A 41 0.80 6.46 3.11
C ASN A 41 0.11 6.26 4.46
N ASP A 42 -0.87 7.10 4.80
CA ASP A 42 -1.43 7.08 6.17
C ASP A 42 -2.20 5.77 6.45
N THR A 43 -2.86 5.18 5.45
CA THR A 43 -3.64 3.94 5.62
C THR A 43 -2.81 2.67 5.73
N ILE A 44 -1.47 2.77 5.64
CA ILE A 44 -0.53 1.66 5.87
C ILE A 44 0.50 2.03 6.95
N ASN A 45 0.26 3.09 7.72
CA ASN A 45 1.23 3.59 8.68
C ASN A 45 1.10 2.87 10.02
N SER A 46 2.12 2.08 10.40
CA SER A 46 2.11 1.29 11.63
C SER A 46 2.10 2.14 12.91
N ALA A 47 2.46 3.43 12.83
CA ALA A 47 2.35 4.35 13.96
C ALA A 47 0.91 4.52 14.47
N ALA A 48 -0.10 4.15 13.68
CA ALA A 48 -1.48 4.09 14.15
C ALA A 48 -1.70 3.02 15.24
N GLU A 49 -0.91 1.95 15.25
CA GLU A 49 -0.98 0.86 16.23
C GLU A 49 0.16 0.95 17.26
N ASP A 50 1.37 1.32 16.82
CA ASP A 50 2.60 1.22 17.62
C ASP A 50 2.87 2.43 18.52
N ASP A 51 2.38 3.62 18.14
CA ASP A 51 2.64 4.88 18.87
C ASP A 51 1.34 5.52 19.37
N PRO A 52 0.99 5.35 20.66
CA PRO A 52 -0.17 5.99 21.28
C PRO A 52 -0.17 7.52 21.25
N ASN A 53 0.98 8.17 21.00
CA ASN A 53 1.09 9.62 20.91
C ASN A 53 0.98 10.14 19.47
N SER A 54 0.94 9.25 18.48
CA SER A 54 0.79 9.60 17.08
C SER A 54 -0.58 10.25 16.83
N SER A 55 -0.63 11.23 15.92
CA SER A 55 -1.90 11.88 15.54
C SER A 55 -2.88 10.95 14.83
N ILE A 56 -2.40 9.79 14.39
CA ILE A 56 -3.20 8.73 13.74
C ILE A 56 -3.41 7.50 14.65
N ALA A 57 -3.07 7.59 15.94
CA ALA A 57 -3.25 6.49 16.89
C ALA A 57 -4.71 5.99 16.92
N GLY A 58 -4.89 4.67 16.78
CA GLY A 58 -6.20 4.01 16.72
C GLY A 58 -6.92 4.09 15.37
N MET A 59 -6.34 4.75 14.36
CA MET A 59 -6.87 4.70 13.00
C MET A 59 -6.72 3.27 12.45
N PRO A 60 -7.78 2.68 11.86
CA PRO A 60 -7.65 1.37 11.27
C PRO A 60 -6.81 1.46 9.98
N VAL A 61 -5.86 0.54 9.84
CA VAL A 61 -4.86 0.52 8.76
C VAL A 61 -4.69 -0.87 8.17
N LEU A 62 -4.20 -0.94 6.93
CA LEU A 62 -3.77 -2.18 6.30
C LEU A 62 -2.38 -2.55 6.82
N ARG A 63 -2.26 -3.73 7.44
CA ARG A 63 -1.04 -4.25 8.06
C ARG A 63 -0.07 -4.86 7.05
N VAL A 64 0.21 -4.11 5.98
CA VAL A 64 1.03 -4.55 4.85
C VAL A 64 2.43 -5.03 5.28
N TRP A 65 2.95 -4.48 6.39
CA TRP A 65 4.24 -4.83 6.97
C TRP A 65 4.35 -6.28 7.43
N ASN A 66 3.23 -6.99 7.58
CA ASN A 66 3.21 -8.42 7.89
C ASN A 66 3.54 -9.32 6.67
N SER A 67 3.60 -8.76 5.46
CA SER A 67 3.97 -9.50 4.24
C SER A 67 5.46 -9.83 4.20
N LYS A 68 5.85 -10.86 3.43
CA LYS A 68 7.27 -11.21 3.29
C LYS A 68 8.11 -10.09 2.66
N GLN A 69 7.55 -9.37 1.70
CA GLN A 69 8.13 -8.16 1.11
C GLN A 69 7.05 -7.10 0.92
N VAL A 70 7.43 -5.83 1.10
CA VAL A 70 6.57 -4.66 0.83
C VAL A 70 7.27 -3.78 -0.20
N ILE A 71 6.56 -3.40 -1.26
CA ILE A 71 7.07 -2.47 -2.27
C ILE A 71 6.16 -1.25 -2.27
N ILE A 72 6.72 -0.07 -2.01
CA ILE A 72 5.96 1.17 -1.89
C ILE A 72 6.29 2.11 -3.04
N VAL A 73 5.29 2.42 -3.86
CA VAL A 73 5.38 3.32 -5.00
C VAL A 73 4.94 4.72 -4.58
N LYS A 74 5.89 5.66 -4.54
CA LYS A 74 5.63 7.08 -4.25
C LYS A 74 6.71 7.98 -4.81
N ARG A 75 6.45 9.28 -4.94
CA ARG A 75 7.39 10.23 -5.57
C ARG A 75 8.65 10.53 -4.75
N THR A 76 8.50 10.61 -3.43
CA THR A 76 9.58 10.99 -2.48
C THR A 76 9.34 10.28 -1.15
N LEU A 77 10.26 10.39 -0.18
CA LEU A 77 10.05 9.92 1.20
C LEU A 77 9.16 10.84 2.05
N GLY A 78 8.52 11.87 1.47
CA GLY A 78 7.69 12.81 2.20
C GLY A 78 6.44 12.21 2.88
N THR A 79 5.90 12.94 3.84
CA THR A 79 4.75 12.51 4.66
C THR A 79 3.43 12.48 3.89
N GLY A 80 2.42 11.84 4.49
CA GLY A 80 1.05 11.80 3.98
C GLY A 80 0.24 13.03 4.37
N TYR A 81 -1.08 12.87 4.41
CA TYR A 81 -2.01 13.94 4.80
C TYR A 81 -1.87 14.28 6.29
N ALA A 82 -1.66 13.26 7.13
CA ALA A 82 -1.48 13.43 8.57
C ALA A 82 -0.15 14.09 8.96
N ALA A 83 0.76 14.31 8.00
CA ALA A 83 2.10 14.87 8.22
C ALA A 83 2.95 14.10 9.25
N VAL A 84 2.71 12.80 9.39
CA VAL A 84 3.49 11.89 10.24
C VAL A 84 4.45 11.07 9.37
N ASP A 85 5.65 10.82 9.87
CA ASP A 85 6.56 9.86 9.26
C ASP A 85 5.97 8.44 9.33
N ASN A 86 6.26 7.62 8.32
CA ASN A 86 5.75 6.26 8.25
C ASN A 86 6.87 5.26 8.56
N PRO A 87 6.85 4.59 9.74
CA PRO A 87 7.88 3.63 10.13
C PRO A 87 8.06 2.51 9.12
N VAL A 88 6.99 2.10 8.42
CA VAL A 88 7.00 1.00 7.44
C VAL A 88 8.00 1.24 6.31
N PHE A 89 8.29 2.51 5.97
CA PHE A 89 9.28 2.86 4.94
C PHE A 89 10.70 2.40 5.27
N PHE A 90 10.99 2.12 6.53
CA PHE A 90 12.32 1.80 7.04
C PHE A 90 12.45 0.35 7.50
N ASN A 91 11.40 -0.46 7.38
CA ASN A 91 11.47 -1.88 7.71
C ASN A 91 12.41 -2.62 6.74
N GLU A 92 13.11 -3.65 7.24
CA GLU A 92 14.05 -4.43 6.44
C GLU A 92 13.38 -5.14 5.24
N ASN A 93 12.10 -5.50 5.36
CA ASN A 93 11.31 -6.12 4.29
C ASN A 93 10.66 -5.11 3.33
N THR A 94 10.89 -3.81 3.51
CA THR A 94 10.29 -2.76 2.67
C THR A 94 11.28 -2.20 1.66
N GLN A 95 10.84 -2.09 0.41
CA GLN A 95 11.56 -1.41 -0.66
C GLN A 95 10.78 -0.23 -1.20
N MET A 96 11.48 0.90 -1.36
CA MET A 96 10.89 2.13 -1.88
C MET A 96 11.12 2.23 -3.39
N LEU A 97 10.04 2.13 -4.18
CA LEU A 97 10.08 2.36 -5.63
C LEU A 97 9.71 3.80 -5.93
N LEU A 98 10.72 4.67 -5.97
CA LEU A 98 10.50 6.10 -6.10
C LEU A 98 10.14 6.53 -7.53
N GLY A 99 8.94 7.10 -7.70
CA GLY A 99 8.46 7.59 -8.98
C GLY A 99 7.01 8.06 -8.96
N ASP A 100 6.56 8.61 -10.09
CA ASP A 100 5.15 8.84 -10.35
C ASP A 100 4.42 7.49 -10.46
N ALA A 101 3.26 7.36 -9.81
CA ALA A 101 2.55 6.09 -9.70
C ALA A 101 2.18 5.52 -11.08
N LYS A 102 1.64 6.35 -11.98
CA LYS A 102 1.27 5.92 -13.33
C LYS A 102 2.49 5.44 -14.10
N LYS A 103 3.56 6.25 -14.13
CA LYS A 103 4.80 5.89 -14.85
C LYS A 103 5.43 4.61 -14.31
N MET A 104 5.42 4.39 -13.00
CA MET A 104 5.97 3.16 -12.40
C MET A 104 5.11 1.94 -12.75
N SER A 105 3.78 2.05 -12.67
CA SER A 105 2.88 0.96 -13.05
C SER A 105 2.99 0.60 -14.54
N GLU A 106 3.11 1.60 -15.43
CA GLU A 106 3.33 1.38 -16.87
C GLU A 106 4.65 0.62 -17.12
N LYS A 107 5.75 1.03 -16.48
CA LYS A 107 7.04 0.34 -16.60
C LYS A 107 6.99 -1.09 -16.06
N LEU A 108 6.35 -1.32 -14.91
CA LEU A 108 6.18 -2.66 -14.35
C LEU A 108 5.42 -3.56 -15.33
N LEU A 109 4.37 -3.05 -15.96
CA LEU A 109 3.62 -3.78 -16.97
C LEU A 109 4.47 -4.14 -18.20
N GLU A 110 5.31 -3.22 -18.67
CA GLU A 110 6.24 -3.46 -19.79
C GLU A 110 7.24 -4.58 -19.45
N GLU A 111 7.85 -4.52 -18.27
CA GLU A 111 8.81 -5.53 -17.79
C GLU A 111 8.18 -6.92 -17.63
N VAL A 112 6.96 -6.99 -17.09
CA VAL A 112 6.21 -8.25 -16.96
C VAL A 112 5.86 -8.82 -18.34
N LYS A 113 5.50 -7.98 -19.32
CA LYS A 113 5.23 -8.45 -20.70
C LYS A 113 6.48 -8.93 -21.42
N ALA A 114 7.63 -8.33 -21.13
CA ALA A 114 8.90 -8.66 -21.77
C ALA A 114 9.50 -9.99 -21.26
N LYS A 115 9.13 -10.40 -20.05
CA LYS A 115 9.58 -11.65 -19.43
C LYS A 115 8.47 -12.69 -19.51
N PRO A 116 8.55 -13.70 -20.39
CA PRO A 116 7.61 -14.81 -20.32
C PRO A 116 7.75 -15.49 -18.96
N LEU A 117 6.62 -15.66 -18.27
CA LEU A 117 6.51 -16.49 -17.06
C LEU A 117 6.84 -17.95 -17.38
#